data_AF-A0A836RNS5-F1
#
_entry.id   AF-A0A836RNS5-F1
#
_cell.length_a   1.000
_cell.length_b   1.000
_cell.length_c   1.000
_cell.angle_alpha   90.00
_cell.angle_beta   90.00
_cell.angle_gamma   90.00
#
_symmetry.space_group_name_H-M   'P 1'
#
loop_
_entity.id
_entity.type
_entity.pdbx_description
1 polymer ?
#
loop_
_entity_poly.entity_id
_entity_poly.type
_entity_poly.pdbx_seq_one_letter_code
_entity_poly.pdbx_strand_id
1 'polypeptide(L)'
;MKEEIILNVEQSSFIPVVQMAASVTSSSRGSFVSENLLDRIKLDLRGDTLTVSAIDHAMCYQGQVSCDSCNQDVLFTCLLPAKLAETVKSLNLEKGLTLRFNSKAVIEDGQSRVALGLQDSGSYLDTAFKVEEWDVECEVERIALVKALNYAHQASRRHSTSAVAEVFQSICIEIEAKKA
;
A
#
# COMPACT_ATOMS: atom_id res chain seq x y z
N MET A 1 -5.41 -5.76 30.35
CA MET A 1 -4.10 -5.56 29.67
C MET A 1 -4.25 -6.17 28.28
N LYS A 2 -3.89 -5.48 27.19
CA LYS A 2 -3.95 -6.07 25.82
C LYS A 2 -2.71 -6.93 25.61
N GLU A 3 -2.87 -8.13 25.05
CA GLU A 3 -1.78 -9.04 24.70
C GLU A 3 -0.85 -8.42 23.65
N GLU A 4 0.45 -8.73 23.71
CA GLU A 4 1.43 -8.30 22.70
C GLU A 4 1.36 -9.24 21.49
N ILE A 5 1.36 -8.66 20.29
CA ILE A 5 1.33 -9.40 19.04
C ILE A 5 2.71 -9.32 18.40
N ILE A 6 3.27 -10.46 18.03
CA ILE A 6 4.60 -10.56 17.41
C ILE A 6 4.45 -11.31 16.10
N LEU A 7 4.88 -10.71 15.00
CA LEU A 7 4.87 -11.28 13.66
C LEU A 7 6.28 -11.30 13.11
N ASN A 8 6.67 -12.41 12.50
CA ASN A 8 7.85 -12.47 11.64
C ASN A 8 7.36 -12.47 10.20
N VAL A 9 7.88 -11.55 9.39
CA VAL A 9 7.54 -11.41 7.98
C VAL A 9 8.80 -11.41 7.14
N GLU A 10 8.68 -11.97 5.93
CA GLU A 10 9.75 -11.92 4.96
C GLU A 10 9.91 -10.50 4.42
N GLN A 11 11.13 -9.96 4.49
CA GLN A 11 11.40 -8.59 4.04
C GLN A 11 11.16 -8.40 2.54
N SER A 12 11.46 -9.42 1.74
CA SER A 12 11.33 -9.42 0.28
C SER A 12 9.88 -9.20 -0.17
N SER A 13 8.90 -9.62 0.63
CA SER A 13 7.48 -9.45 0.37
C SER A 13 6.89 -8.24 1.11
N PHE A 14 7.29 -8.01 2.36
CA PHE A 14 6.75 -6.90 3.16
C PHE A 14 7.15 -5.52 2.63
N ILE A 15 8.43 -5.33 2.29
CA ILE A 15 8.95 -4.00 1.90
C ILE A 15 8.28 -3.48 0.63
N PRO A 16 8.19 -4.24 -0.48
CA PRO A 16 7.53 -3.75 -1.69
C PRO A 16 6.06 -3.40 -1.44
N VAL A 17 5.34 -4.22 -0.67
CA VAL A 17 3.93 -4.01 -0.35
C VAL A 17 3.73 -2.71 0.44
N VAL A 18 4.54 -2.46 1.46
CA VAL A 18 4.51 -1.21 2.24
C VAL A 18 4.90 0.01 1.39
N GLN A 19 5.88 -0.13 0.50
CA GLN A 19 6.28 0.94 -0.39
C GLN A 19 5.19 1.33 -1.39
N MET A 20 4.47 0.34 -1.93
CA MET A 20 3.31 0.56 -2.79
C MET A 20 2.16 1.20 -2.02
N ALA A 21 1.91 0.76 -0.78
CA ALA A 21 0.91 1.40 0.07
C ALA A 21 1.25 2.87 0.35
N ALA A 22 2.51 3.19 0.69
CA ALA A 22 2.94 4.55 0.95
C ALA A 22 2.95 5.45 -0.30
N SER A 23 3.09 4.90 -1.51
CA SER A 23 3.03 5.71 -2.73
C SER A 23 1.60 6.20 -2.98
N VAL A 24 0.58 5.40 -2.65
CA VAL A 24 -0.83 5.81 -2.71
C VAL A 24 -1.13 6.96 -1.74
N THR A 25 -0.61 6.92 -0.51
CA THR A 25 -0.88 7.99 0.48
C THR A 25 -0.12 9.31 0.19
N SER A 26 0.86 9.28 -0.71
CA SER A 26 1.73 10.43 -0.98
C SER A 26 1.14 11.45 -1.97
N SER A 27 0.12 11.06 -2.75
CA SER A 27 -0.55 11.95 -3.73
C SER A 27 -1.43 13.03 -3.09
N SER A 28 -1.80 12.88 -1.81
CA SER A 28 -2.66 13.82 -1.09
C SER A 28 -1.96 15.08 -0.57
N ARG A 29 -0.62 15.17 -0.66
CA ARG A 29 0.22 16.19 0.01
C ARG A 29 0.02 17.65 -0.45
N GLY A 30 -0.98 17.94 -1.30
CA GLY A 30 -1.36 19.28 -1.74
C GLY A 30 -2.78 19.73 -1.39
N SER A 31 -3.61 18.88 -0.76
CA SER A 31 -5.01 19.19 -0.45
C SER A 31 -5.15 19.69 0.99
N PHE A 32 -5.76 20.86 1.19
CA PHE A 32 -6.01 21.51 2.50
C PHE A 32 -7.07 20.78 3.36
N VAL A 33 -7.19 19.46 3.27
CA VAL A 33 -8.15 18.68 4.06
C VAL A 33 -7.46 18.06 5.26
N SER A 34 -7.98 18.41 6.43
CA SER A 34 -7.63 17.85 7.73
C SER A 34 -8.13 16.41 7.87
N GLU A 35 -7.50 15.44 7.20
CA GLU A 35 -7.77 14.03 7.50
C GLU A 35 -6.47 13.23 7.64
N ASN A 36 -6.04 13.13 8.90
CA ASN A 36 -4.91 12.34 9.41
C ASN A 36 -4.94 10.84 9.01
N LEU A 37 -5.98 10.39 8.31
CA LEU A 37 -6.23 9.00 7.90
C LEU A 37 -5.71 8.69 6.48
N LEU A 38 -5.61 9.68 5.58
CA LEU A 38 -5.13 9.46 4.21
C LEU A 38 -3.60 9.29 4.13
N ASP A 39 -2.86 9.77 5.14
CA ASP A 39 -1.41 9.50 5.29
C ASP A 39 -1.13 8.25 6.14
N ARG A 40 -2.09 7.30 6.18
CA ARG A 40 -2.00 6.07 6.98
C ARG A 40 -2.05 4.82 6.12
N ILE A 41 -1.24 3.87 6.56
CA ILE A 41 -1.25 2.50 6.08
C ILE A 41 -2.00 1.67 7.11
N LYS A 42 -3.07 1.00 6.67
CA LYS A 42 -3.78 0.01 7.45
C LYS A 42 -3.05 -1.32 7.37
N LEU A 43 -2.86 -1.94 8.53
CA LEU A 43 -2.42 -3.32 8.66
C LEU A 43 -3.59 -4.13 9.24
N ASP A 44 -4.00 -5.18 8.55
CA ASP A 44 -5.03 -6.13 9.01
C ASP A 44 -4.48 -7.55 8.98
N LEU A 45 -4.29 -8.13 10.16
CA LEU A 45 -3.78 -9.47 10.38
C LEU A 45 -4.94 -10.42 10.62
N ARG A 46 -5.02 -11.48 9.80
CA ARG A 46 -5.97 -12.58 9.95
C ARG A 46 -5.24 -13.90 9.77
N GLY A 47 -5.09 -14.68 10.84
CA GLY A 47 -4.32 -15.91 10.81
C GLY A 47 -2.85 -15.65 10.49
N ASP A 48 -2.35 -16.22 9.39
CA ASP A 48 -0.97 -16.07 8.91
C ASP A 48 -0.82 -14.96 7.85
N THR A 49 -1.89 -14.26 7.51
CA THR A 49 -1.90 -13.29 6.41
C THR A 49 -2.02 -11.88 6.96
N LEU A 50 -1.01 -11.05 6.67
CA LEU A 50 -1.00 -9.62 6.93
C LEU A 50 -1.41 -8.87 5.66
N THR A 51 -2.58 -8.25 5.70
CA THR A 51 -3.06 -7.38 4.64
C THR A 51 -2.61 -5.95 4.91
N VAL A 52 -1.92 -5.35 3.95
CA VAL A 52 -1.49 -3.96 3.97
C VAL A 52 -2.38 -3.19 3.02
N SER A 53 -2.99 -2.11 3.49
CA SER A 53 -3.89 -1.29 2.68
C SER A 53 -3.59 0.19 2.83
N ALA A 54 -3.78 0.92 1.74
CA ALA A 54 -3.66 2.37 1.70
C ALA A 54 -4.74 2.94 0.80
N ILE A 55 -5.18 4.15 1.11
CA ILE A 55 -6.17 4.87 0.33
C ILE A 55 -5.82 6.34 0.28
N ASP A 56 -6.09 6.92 -0.88
CA ASP A 56 -6.17 8.36 -1.10
C ASP A 56 -7.50 8.67 -1.82
N HIS A 57 -7.80 9.95 -2.04
CA HIS A 57 -9.01 10.41 -2.71
C HIS A 57 -9.27 9.79 -4.09
N ALA A 58 -8.22 9.32 -4.78
CA ALA A 58 -8.31 8.81 -6.15
C ALA A 58 -7.91 7.33 -6.30
N MET A 59 -7.24 6.75 -5.31
CA MET A 59 -6.60 5.44 -5.45
C MET A 59 -6.71 4.63 -4.17
N CYS A 60 -6.92 3.33 -4.31
CA CYS A 60 -6.80 2.37 -3.22
C CYS A 60 -5.74 1.32 -3.59
N TYR A 61 -4.98 0.86 -2.61
CA TYR A 61 -4.05 -0.25 -2.75
C TYR A 61 -4.26 -1.25 -1.63
N GLN A 62 -4.22 -2.53 -2.00
CA GLN A 62 -4.22 -3.64 -1.06
C GLN A 62 -3.18 -4.68 -1.52
N GLY A 63 -2.31 -5.08 -0.60
CA GLY A 63 -1.34 -6.14 -0.80
C GLY A 63 -1.33 -7.09 0.40
N GLN A 64 -0.98 -8.34 0.17
CA GLN A 64 -0.93 -9.37 1.21
C GLN A 64 0.51 -9.86 1.41
N VAL A 65 0.83 -10.17 2.66
CA VAL A 65 2.15 -10.66 3.09
C VAL A 65 1.92 -11.84 4.01
N SER A 66 2.57 -12.97 3.71
CA SER A 66 2.54 -14.15 4.58
C SER A 66 3.46 -13.94 5.80
N CYS A 67 3.00 -14.39 6.96
CA CYS A 67 3.73 -14.32 8.23
C CYS A 67 4.19 -15.72 8.63
N ASP A 68 5.49 -15.88 8.89
CA ASP A 68 6.09 -17.20 9.21
C ASP A 68 5.71 -17.71 10.59
N SER A 69 5.39 -16.80 11.50
CA SER A 69 4.92 -17.15 12.84
C SER A 69 3.94 -16.10 13.33
N CYS A 70 2.67 -16.47 13.35
CA CYS A 70 1.61 -15.70 13.99
C CYS A 70 0.83 -16.66 14.90
N ASN A 71 0.42 -16.19 16.08
CA ASN A 71 -0.56 -16.91 16.88
C ASN A 71 -1.86 -16.99 16.06
N GLN A 72 -2.24 -18.20 15.62
CA GLN A 72 -3.27 -18.41 14.60
C GLN A 72 -4.66 -17.86 14.96
N ASP A 73 -4.93 -17.59 16.23
CA ASP A 73 -6.20 -17.06 16.72
C ASP A 73 -6.25 -15.52 16.87
N VAL A 74 -5.21 -14.80 16.44
CA VAL A 74 -5.14 -13.34 16.61
C VAL A 74 -5.74 -12.62 15.40
N LEU A 75 -6.81 -11.88 15.65
CA LEU A 75 -7.31 -10.83 14.75
C LEU A 75 -6.78 -9.48 15.23
N PHE A 76 -6.11 -8.76 14.34
CA PHE A 76 -5.51 -7.48 14.70
C PHE A 76 -5.53 -6.51 13.55
N THR A 77 -6.03 -5.31 13.81
CA THR A 77 -6.07 -4.24 12.84
C THR A 77 -5.50 -2.97 13.45
N CYS A 78 -4.64 -2.25 12.72
CA CYS A 78 -4.12 -0.97 13.17
C CYS A 78 -3.77 -0.05 12.00
N LEU A 79 -3.57 1.23 12.32
CA LEU A 79 -3.10 2.26 11.40
C LEU A 79 -1.70 2.72 11.78
N LEU A 80 -0.80 2.74 10.80
CA LEU A 80 0.56 3.24 10.91
C LEU A 80 0.76 4.45 9.98
N PRO A 81 1.65 5.40 10.32
CA PRO A 81 1.97 6.51 9.43
C PRO A 81 2.71 6.03 8.18
N ALA A 82 2.49 6.68 7.03
CA ALA A 82 3.12 6.32 5.75
C ALA A 82 4.67 6.37 5.78
N LYS A 83 5.27 7.14 6.70
CA LYS A 83 6.72 7.11 6.99
C LYS A 83 7.25 5.73 7.39
N LEU A 84 6.37 4.77 7.65
CA LEU A 84 6.68 3.35 7.71
C LEU A 84 7.55 2.91 6.51
N ALA A 85 7.25 3.38 5.29
CA ALA A 85 8.02 3.02 4.11
C ALA A 85 9.49 3.48 4.17
N GLU A 86 9.74 4.69 4.67
CA GLU A 86 11.12 5.19 4.88
C GLU A 86 11.82 4.40 5.99
N THR A 87 11.06 4.05 7.04
CA THR A 87 11.57 3.26 8.16
C THR A 87 12.05 1.89 7.68
N VAL A 88 11.22 1.13 6.95
CA VAL A 88 11.57 -0.21 6.49
C VAL A 88 12.68 -0.21 5.42
N LYS A 89 12.81 0.87 4.65
CA LYS A 89 13.92 1.04 3.69
C LYS A 89 15.28 1.22 4.38
N SER A 90 15.30 1.78 5.59
CA SER A 90 16.52 2.05 6.34
C SER A 90 17.06 0.83 7.10
N LEU A 91 16.31 -0.27 7.13
CA LEU A 91 16.66 -1.49 7.85
C LEU A 91 17.63 -2.36 7.04
N ASN A 92 18.46 -3.12 7.75
CA ASN A 92 19.39 -4.07 7.17
C ASN A 92 18.65 -5.35 6.75
N LEU A 93 18.85 -5.76 5.49
CA LEU A 93 18.02 -6.77 4.83
C LEU A 93 18.45 -8.23 5.07
N GLU A 94 19.39 -8.47 5.99
CA GLU A 94 20.06 -9.76 6.11
C GLU A 94 19.40 -10.74 7.10
N LYS A 95 18.51 -10.29 8.00
CA LYS A 95 18.12 -11.06 9.20
C LYS A 95 16.62 -11.26 9.44
N GLY A 96 15.78 -11.02 8.44
CA GLY A 96 14.32 -11.10 8.58
C GLY A 96 13.75 -9.90 9.36
N LEU A 97 12.42 -9.74 9.35
CA LEU A 97 11.77 -8.58 9.96
C LEU A 97 10.73 -9.02 10.99
N THR A 98 10.89 -8.53 12.21
CA THR A 98 9.94 -8.75 13.30
C THR A 98 9.12 -7.49 13.52
N LEU A 99 7.80 -7.64 13.50
CA LEU A 99 6.82 -6.61 13.85
C LEU A 99 6.24 -6.94 15.22
N ARG A 100 6.31 -5.99 16.17
CA ARG A 100 5.69 -6.12 17.49
C ARG A 100 4.64 -5.05 17.69
N PHE A 101 3.45 -5.43 18.11
CA PHE A 101 2.33 -4.52 18.33
C PHE A 101 1.85 -4.58 19.77
N ASN A 102 1.85 -3.43 20.42
CA ASN A 102 1.28 -3.20 21.74
C ASN A 102 0.67 -1.78 21.82
N SER A 103 1.06 -0.95 22.78
CA SER A 103 0.78 0.49 22.77
C SER A 103 1.46 1.23 21.60
N LYS A 104 2.44 0.62 20.94
CA LYS A 104 3.15 1.12 19.74
C LYS A 104 3.37 -0.03 18.76
N ALA A 105 3.68 0.32 17.51
CA ALA A 105 4.23 -0.63 16.55
C ALA A 105 5.75 -0.52 16.56
N VAL A 106 6.44 -1.65 16.73
CA VAL A 106 7.89 -1.71 16.76
C VAL A 106 8.36 -2.62 15.64
N ILE A 107 9.34 -2.14 14.88
CA ILE A 107 9.90 -2.84 13.71
C ILE A 107 11.36 -3.11 14.00
N GLU A 108 11.76 -4.37 13.89
CA GLU A 108 13.08 -4.89 14.23
C GLU A 108 13.64 -5.73 13.08
N ASP A 109 14.93 -5.55 12.76
CA ASP A 109 15.69 -6.35 11.79
C ASP A 109 16.84 -7.14 12.46
N GLY A 110 16.79 -7.26 13.79
CA GLY A 110 17.83 -7.86 14.62
C GLY A 110 19.02 -6.94 14.99
N GLN A 111 19.17 -5.78 14.35
CA GLN A 111 20.22 -4.79 14.67
C GLN A 111 19.63 -3.42 15.06
N SER A 112 18.56 -3.03 14.37
CA SER A 112 17.86 -1.78 14.47
C SER A 112 16.47 -2.01 15.05
N ARG A 113 15.97 -1.01 15.78
CA ARG A 113 14.64 -1.02 16.39
C ARG A 113 14.01 0.35 16.24
N VAL A 114 12.88 0.42 15.53
CA VAL A 114 12.14 1.67 15.34
C VAL A 114 10.73 1.53 15.88
N ALA A 115 10.32 2.47 16.73
CA ALA A 115 8.97 2.54 17.27
C ALA A 115 8.15 3.60 16.53
N LEU A 116 6.96 3.22 16.09
CA LEU A 116 5.98 4.06 15.42
C LEU A 116 4.72 4.18 16.28
N GLY A 117 4.09 5.36 16.22
CA GLY A 117 2.79 5.58 16.82
C GLY A 117 1.75 4.71 16.12
N LEU A 118 0.97 3.98 16.91
CA LEU A 118 -0.13 3.14 16.45
C LEU A 118 -1.45 3.86 16.70
N GLN A 119 -2.37 3.81 15.75
CA GLN A 119 -3.74 4.27 15.89
C GLN A 119 -4.71 3.12 15.65
N ASP A 120 -5.86 3.18 16.30
CA ASP A 120 -6.95 2.22 16.09
C ASP A 120 -7.58 2.42 14.71
N SER A 121 -8.04 1.34 14.08
CA SER A 121 -8.58 1.38 12.71
C SER A 121 -10.08 1.68 12.64
N GLY A 122 -10.74 1.93 13.78
CA GLY A 122 -12.20 2.09 13.85
C GLY A 122 -12.80 3.19 12.96
N SER A 123 -11.99 4.14 12.48
CA SER A 123 -12.41 5.18 11.53
C SER A 123 -11.84 5.01 10.12
N TYR A 124 -11.14 3.92 9.82
CA TYR A 124 -10.58 3.68 8.49
C TYR A 124 -11.67 3.25 7.51
N LEU A 125 -11.65 3.81 6.30
CA LEU A 125 -12.66 3.60 5.27
C LEU A 125 -12.52 2.21 4.62
N ASP A 126 -13.09 1.19 5.25
CA ASP A 126 -13.13 -0.17 4.68
C ASP A 126 -14.04 -0.27 3.45
N THR A 127 -14.91 0.71 3.24
CA THR A 127 -15.89 0.77 2.14
C THR A 127 -15.27 1.00 0.76
N ALA A 128 -14.01 1.41 0.68
CA ALA A 128 -13.38 1.78 -0.58
C ALA A 128 -12.88 0.58 -1.40
N PHE A 129 -12.75 -0.60 -0.80
CA PHE A 129 -12.31 -1.82 -1.50
C PHE A 129 -13.48 -2.64 -2.03
N LYS A 130 -14.60 -2.00 -2.37
CA LYS A 130 -15.64 -2.67 -3.16
C LYS A 130 -15.11 -2.80 -4.57
N VAL A 131 -14.65 -4.00 -4.91
CA VAL A 131 -14.41 -4.38 -6.30
C VAL A 131 -15.76 -4.25 -6.98
N GLU A 132 -15.94 -3.19 -7.78
CA GLU A 132 -17.10 -3.08 -8.66
C GLU A 132 -17.10 -4.27 -9.61
N GLU A 133 -18.28 -4.75 -9.99
CA GLU A 133 -18.37 -5.84 -10.97
C GLU A 133 -17.67 -5.39 -12.26
N TRP A 134 -16.72 -6.21 -12.74
CA TRP A 134 -15.95 -5.88 -13.92
C TRP A 134 -16.84 -5.99 -15.16
N ASP A 135 -17.10 -4.88 -15.83
CA ASP A 135 -17.82 -4.87 -17.11
C ASP A 135 -17.02 -5.60 -18.22
N VAL A 136 -15.68 -5.55 -18.13
CA VAL A 136 -14.73 -6.17 -19.07
C VAL A 136 -13.51 -6.69 -18.32
N GLU A 137 -13.13 -7.94 -18.58
CA GLU A 137 -11.91 -8.57 -18.05
C GLU A 137 -11.02 -9.03 -19.20
N CYS A 138 -9.72 -8.71 -19.14
CA CYS A 138 -8.73 -9.20 -20.10
C CYS A 138 -7.37 -9.44 -19.45
N GLU A 139 -6.68 -10.50 -19.87
CA GLU A 139 -5.31 -10.79 -19.43
C GLU A 139 -4.30 -10.15 -20.37
N VAL A 140 -3.32 -9.44 -19.80
CA VAL A 140 -2.23 -8.80 -20.56
C VAL A 140 -0.90 -9.14 -19.89
N GLU A 141 0.12 -9.40 -20.69
CA GLU A 141 1.47 -9.62 -20.16
C GLU A 141 1.97 -8.35 -19.44
N ARG A 142 2.36 -8.50 -18.17
CA ARG A 142 2.84 -7.39 -17.33
C ARG A 142 3.92 -6.55 -18.01
N ILE A 143 4.89 -7.18 -18.66
CA ILE A 143 6.01 -6.49 -19.31
C ILE A 143 5.49 -5.63 -20.48
N ALA A 144 4.56 -6.15 -21.28
CA ALA A 144 3.95 -5.44 -22.39
C ALA A 144 3.14 -4.23 -21.89
N LEU A 145 2.31 -4.43 -20.86
CA LEU A 145 1.50 -3.37 -20.27
C LEU A 145 2.36 -2.24 -19.70
N VAL A 146 3.39 -2.57 -18.91
CA VAL A 146 4.32 -1.58 -18.34
C VAL A 146 5.04 -0.79 -19.43
N LYS A 147 5.47 -1.44 -20.52
CA LYS A 147 6.09 -0.76 -21.67
C LYS A 147 5.11 0.21 -22.33
N ALA A 148 3.87 -0.21 -22.58
CA ALA A 148 2.84 0.63 -23.20
C ALA A 148 2.52 1.86 -22.34
N LEU A 149 2.29 1.68 -21.03
CA LEU A 149 2.01 2.78 -20.10
C LEU A 149 3.18 3.77 -20.01
N ASN A 150 4.42 3.28 -19.93
CA ASN A 150 5.59 4.15 -19.90
C ASN A 150 5.75 4.97 -21.18
N TYR A 151 5.50 4.37 -22.34
CA TYR A 151 5.56 5.07 -23.62
C TYR A 151 4.51 6.18 -23.69
N ALA A 152 3.27 5.88 -23.33
CA ALA A 152 2.17 6.85 -23.29
C ALA A 152 2.44 8.00 -22.31
N HIS A 153 2.94 7.69 -21.11
CA HIS A 153 3.31 8.70 -20.10
C HIS A 153 4.44 9.64 -20.53
N GLN A 154 5.43 9.13 -21.27
CA GLN A 154 6.50 9.98 -21.80
C GLN A 154 5.99 10.91 -22.90
N ALA A 155 5.05 10.44 -23.72
CA ALA A 155 4.43 11.26 -24.76
C ALA A 155 3.62 12.42 -24.14
N SER A 156 2.84 12.18 -23.08
CA SER A 156 2.04 13.22 -22.42
C SER A 156 2.88 14.35 -21.81
N ARG A 157 4.02 14.01 -21.18
CA ARG A 157 4.90 15.01 -20.53
C ARG A 157 5.58 15.98 -21.49
N ARG A 158 5.74 15.63 -22.77
CA ARG A 158 6.41 16.50 -23.76
C ARG A 158 5.58 17.71 -24.21
N HIS A 159 4.29 17.77 -23.84
CA HIS A 159 3.34 18.73 -24.40
C HIS A 159 2.68 19.68 -23.38
N SER A 160 3.13 19.75 -22.11
CA SER A 160 2.36 20.42 -21.03
C SER A 160 3.15 21.42 -20.18
N THR A 161 2.91 22.73 -20.39
CA THR A 161 3.13 23.80 -19.39
C THR A 161 1.86 24.62 -19.09
N SER A 162 0.68 24.19 -19.53
CA SER A 162 -0.59 24.93 -19.40
C SER A 162 -1.58 24.18 -18.51
N ALA A 163 -2.35 24.91 -17.70
CA ALA A 163 -3.43 24.37 -16.84
C ALA A 163 -4.57 23.67 -17.62
N VAL A 164 -4.65 23.86 -18.94
CA VAL A 164 -5.58 23.13 -19.84
C VAL A 164 -5.10 21.67 -20.10
N ALA A 165 -3.90 21.32 -19.64
CA ALA A 165 -3.29 20.02 -19.88
C ALA A 165 -3.72 18.89 -18.93
N GLU A 166 -4.56 19.12 -17.92
CA GLU A 166 -4.98 18.05 -16.97
C GLU A 166 -5.67 16.89 -17.70
N VAL A 167 -6.47 17.15 -18.74
CA VAL A 167 -7.09 16.11 -19.57
C VAL A 167 -6.05 15.30 -20.37
N PHE A 168 -4.88 15.90 -20.66
CA PHE A 168 -3.77 15.23 -21.32
C PHE A 168 -2.81 14.52 -20.34
N GLN A 169 -3.10 14.52 -19.03
CA GLN A 169 -2.27 13.83 -18.03
C GLN A 169 -2.70 12.38 -17.77
N SER A 170 -3.84 11.95 -18.29
CA SER A 170 -4.34 10.58 -18.20
C SER A 170 -3.97 9.75 -19.43
N ILE A 171 -3.87 8.42 -19.26
CA ILE A 171 -3.65 7.48 -20.37
C ILE A 171 -5.00 6.86 -20.72
N CYS A 172 -5.42 6.97 -21.99
CA CYS A 172 -6.56 6.24 -22.51
C CYS A 172 -6.19 4.77 -22.77
N ILE A 173 -6.97 3.83 -22.26
CA ILE A 173 -6.83 2.39 -22.52
C ILE A 173 -8.04 1.96 -23.33
N GLU A 174 -7.82 1.52 -24.56
CA GLU A 174 -8.85 1.01 -25.46
C GLU A 174 -8.72 -0.53 -25.55
N ILE A 175 -9.82 -1.24 -25.29
CA ILE A 175 -9.89 -2.70 -25.39
C ILE A 175 -10.76 -3.05 -26.58
N GLU A 176 -10.17 -3.61 -27.63
CA GLU A 176 -10.92 -4.12 -28.78
C GLU A 176 -11.30 -5.59 -28.54
N ALA A 177 -12.59 -5.84 -28.34
CA ALA A 177 -13.11 -7.20 -28.35
C ALA A 177 -12.92 -7.79 -29.76
N LYS A 178 -12.19 -8.90 -29.89
CA LYS A 178 -12.18 -9.66 -31.14
C LYS A 178 -13.62 -10.05 -31.45
N LYS A 179 -14.19 -9.52 -32.54
CA LYS A 179 -15.43 -10.08 -33.10
C LYS A 179 -15.17 -11.57 -33.36
N ALA A 180 -16.06 -12.41 -32.82
CA ALA A 180 -16.13 -13.82 -33.18
C ALA A 180 -16.47 -13.97 -34.66
#